data_AF-A0A2S4MCB7-F1
#
_entry.id   AF-A0A2S4MCB7-F1
#
_cell.length_a   1.000
_cell.length_b   1.000
_cell.length_c   1.000
_cell.angle_alpha   90.00
_cell.angle_beta   90.00
_cell.angle_gamma   90.00
#
_symmetry.space_group_name_H-M   'P 1'
#
loop_
_entity.id
_entity.type
_entity.pdbx_description
1 polymer ?
#
loop_
_entity_poly.entity_id
_entity_poly.type
_entity_poly.pdbx_seq_one_letter_code
_entity_poly.pdbx_strand_id
1 'polypeptide(L)' 'MLWTEHQKRSGWRIPREVYRERCQDEDGNRYTVIVLNDEIGVTTYRLDDGSPVRSVDDCEFEVMATGKFLSRCEG' A
#
# COMPACT_ATOMS: atom_id res chain seq x y z
N MET A 1 -22.80 11.82 37.00
CA MET A 1 -22.60 10.49 36.36
C MET A 1 -23.39 10.54 35.06
N LEU A 2 -22.89 10.40 33.85
CA LEU A 2 -21.59 10.02 33.31
C LEU A 2 -21.33 10.88 32.05
N TRP A 3 -20.05 11.12 31.77
CA TRP A 3 -19.59 11.79 30.57
C TRP A 3 -19.75 10.89 29.33
N THR A 4 -19.78 11.57 28.20
CA THR A 4 -19.89 11.21 26.79
C THR A 4 -18.90 10.12 26.32
N GLU A 5 -19.15 9.63 25.10
CA GLU A 5 -18.13 9.18 24.14
C GLU A 5 -17.76 7.68 24.16
N HIS A 6 -18.21 6.95 23.13
CA HIS A 6 -17.33 6.57 22.01
C HIS A 6 -18.06 5.58 21.09
N GLN A 7 -17.96 5.87 19.80
CA GLN A 7 -18.54 5.12 18.69
C GLN A 7 -18.35 3.60 18.86
N LYS A 8 -19.48 2.88 18.86
CA LYS A 8 -19.52 1.42 18.73
C LYS A 8 -18.80 0.99 17.45
N ARG A 9 -17.59 0.45 17.62
CA ARG A 9 -17.00 -0.67 16.86
C ARG A 9 -17.34 -0.69 15.36
N SER A 10 -16.80 0.25 14.58
CA SER A 10 -16.40 -0.12 13.23
C SER A 10 -15.19 -1.03 13.38
N GLY A 11 -15.35 -2.33 13.10
CA GLY A 11 -14.22 -3.25 12.96
C GLY A 11 -13.34 -2.71 11.84
N TRP A 12 -12.35 -1.88 12.20
CA TRP A 12 -11.38 -1.38 11.25
C TRP A 12 -10.60 -2.62 10.83
N ARG A 13 -10.83 -3.09 9.60
CA ARG A 13 -9.95 -4.05 8.94
C ARG A 13 -8.62 -3.33 8.79
N ILE A 14 -7.75 -3.42 9.79
CA ILE A 14 -6.44 -2.77 9.73
C ILE A 14 -5.58 -3.69 8.87
N PRO A 15 -5.22 -3.28 7.63
CA PRO A 15 -4.34 -4.07 6.80
C PRO A 15 -3.00 -4.22 7.51
N ARG A 16 -2.46 -5.43 7.59
CA ARG A 16 -1.16 -5.68 8.20
C ARG A 16 -0.09 -5.64 7.13
N GLU A 17 1.01 -4.95 7.43
CA GLU A 17 2.19 -4.98 6.56
C GLU A 17 2.76 -6.39 6.52
N VAL A 18 2.91 -6.94 5.32
CA VAL A 18 3.50 -8.26 5.08
C VAL A 18 4.98 -8.10 4.77
N TYR A 19 5.29 -7.30 3.75
CA TYR A 19 6.66 -6.98 3.35
C TYR A 19 6.72 -5.65 2.59
N ARG A 20 7.95 -5.20 2.32
CA ARG A 20 8.24 -3.99 1.55
C ARG A 20 9.09 -4.35 0.34
N GLU A 21 8.79 -3.72 -0.77
CA GLU A 21 9.47 -3.92 -2.04
C GLU A 21 10.10 -2.61 -2.50
N ARG A 22 11.33 -2.68 -3.02
CA ARG A 22 12.01 -1.52 -3.60
C ARG A 22 11.75 -1.51 -5.10
N CYS A 23 11.19 -0.42 -5.58
CA CYS A 23 10.87 -0.21 -6.98
C CYS A 23 11.51 1.09 -7.47
N GLN A 24 11.58 1.26 -8.77
CA GLN A 24 12.00 2.50 -9.41
C GLN A 24 11.08 2.86 -10.55
N ASP A 25 10.93 4.15 -10.82
CA ASP A 25 10.30 4.62 -12.06
C ASP A 25 11.29 4.65 -13.23
N GLU A 26 10.80 5.05 -14.41
CA GLU A 26 11.61 5.21 -15.62
C GLU A 26 12.70 6.29 -15.50
N ASP A 27 12.52 7.28 -14.62
CA ASP A 27 13.51 8.32 -14.33
C ASP A 27 14.59 7.83 -13.34
N GLY A 28 14.46 6.61 -12.80
CA GLY A 28 15.35 6.03 -11.81
C GLY A 28 15.09 6.49 -10.36
N ASN A 29 13.96 7.17 -10.10
CA ASN A 29 13.61 7.52 -8.72
C ASN A 29 13.15 6.27 -7.97
N ARG A 30 13.66 6.10 -6.75
CA ARG A 30 13.38 4.92 -5.93
C ARG A 30 12.14 5.15 -5.07
N TYR A 31 11.29 4.13 -5.06
CA TYR A 31 10.07 4.06 -4.27
C TYR A 31 10.07 2.80 -3.42
N THR A 32 9.36 2.85 -2.30
CA THR A 32 9.11 1.68 -1.47
C THR A 32 7.63 1.35 -1.52
N VAL A 33 7.29 0.23 -2.15
CA VAL A 33 5.94 -0.32 -2.18
C VAL A 33 5.76 -1.20 -0.96
N ILE A 34 4.80 -0.85 -0.10
CA ILE A 34 4.40 -1.60 1.08
C ILE A 34 3.25 -2.53 0.68
N VAL A 35 3.47 -3.83 0.87
CA VAL A 35 2.47 -4.86 0.62
C VAL A 35 1.74 -5.14 1.93
N LEU A 36 0.43 -4.93 1.91
CA LEU A 36 -0.45 -5.12 3.05
C LEU A 36 -1.42 -6.24 2.75
N ASN A 37 -1.74 -7.05 3.75
CA ASN A 37 -2.78 -8.07 3.64
C ASN A 37 -3.77 -7.88 4.78
N ASP A 38 -5.05 -7.97 4.46
CA ASP A 38 -6.10 -7.91 5.45
C ASP A 38 -6.45 -9.33 5.98
N GLU A 39 -7.31 -9.40 7.00
CA GLU A 39 -7.69 -10.67 7.64
C GLU A 39 -8.40 -11.67 6.71
N ILE A 40 -9.04 -11.21 5.62
CA ILE A 40 -9.67 -12.07 4.61
C ILE A 40 -8.76 -12.37 3.41
N GLY A 41 -7.49 -11.97 3.46
CA GLY A 41 -6.50 -12.32 2.44
C GLY A 41 -6.43 -11.36 1.24
N VAL A 42 -7.11 -10.22 1.26
CA VAL A 42 -6.98 -9.20 0.20
C VAL A 42 -5.66 -8.48 0.35
N THR A 43 -4.86 -8.55 -0.71
CA THR A 43 -3.61 -7.81 -0.81
C THR A 43 -3.87 -6.41 -1.33
N THR A 44 -3.32 -5.42 -0.64
CA THR A 44 -3.34 -4.01 -1.04
C THR A 44 -1.92 -3.46 -1.04
N TYR A 45 -1.67 -2.49 -1.92
CA TYR A 45 -0.35 -1.90 -2.10
C TYR A 45 -0.43 -0.41 -1.86
N ARG A 46 0.55 0.13 -1.15
CA ARG A 46 0.74 1.58 -1.01
C ARG A 46 2.21 1.95 -1.02
N LEU A 47 2.53 3.19 -1.34
CA LEU A 47 3.86 3.74 -1.13
C LEU A 47 4.08 4.10 0.34
N ASP A 48 5.33 4.34 0.71
CA ASP A 48 5.71 4.78 2.06
C ASP A 48 5.07 6.13 2.44
N ASP A 49 4.82 7.01 1.46
CA ASP A 49 4.08 8.27 1.65
C ASP A 49 2.57 8.07 1.83
N GLY A 50 2.07 6.83 1.67
CA GLY A 50 0.66 6.48 1.78
C GLY A 50 -0.12 6.48 0.47
N SER A 51 0.50 6.90 -0.64
CA SER A 51 -0.14 6.85 -1.96
C SER A 51 -0.55 5.42 -2.36
N PRO A 52 -1.80 5.21 -2.82
CA PRO A 52 -2.25 3.89 -3.26
C PRO A 52 -1.56 3.48 -4.58
N VAL A 53 -1.14 2.21 -4.65
CA VAL A 53 -0.54 1.60 -5.84
C VAL A 53 -1.38 0.40 -6.27
N ARG A 54 -1.39 0.11 -7.57
CA ARG A 54 -1.99 -1.09 -8.14
C ARG A 54 -0.90 -1.97 -8.72
N SER A 55 -0.94 -3.28 -8.46
CA SER A 55 -0.11 -4.23 -9.21
C SER A 55 -0.66 -4.35 -10.63
N VAL A 56 0.18 -4.10 -11.63
CA VAL A 56 -0.15 -4.24 -13.06
C VAL A 56 0.34 -5.59 -13.56
N ASP A 57 1.56 -5.96 -13.17
CA ASP A 57 2.23 -7.22 -13.49
C ASP A 57 3.05 -7.71 -12.28
N ASP A 58 3.69 -8.88 -12.38
CA ASP A 58 4.48 -9.47 -11.28
C ASP A 58 5.66 -8.57 -10.85
N CYS A 59 6.14 -7.71 -11.75
CA CYS A 59 7.25 -6.80 -11.53
C CYS A 59 6.90 -5.31 -11.73
N GLU A 60 5.63 -4.97 -11.92
CA GLU A 60 5.21 -3.59 -12.25
C GLU A 60 4.01 -3.12 -11.43
N PHE A 61 4.08 -1.89 -10.95
CA PHE A 61 3.06 -1.21 -10.16
C PHE A 61 2.71 0.15 -10.74
N GLU A 62 1.44 0.53 -10.69
CA GLU A 62 0.95 1.84 -11.12
C GLU A 62 0.51 2.67 -9.90
N VAL A 63 1.09 3.86 -9.75
CA VAL A 63 0.69 4.83 -8.73
C VAL A 63 -0.64 5.46 -9.17
N MET A 64 -1.73 5.12 -8.48
CA MET A 64 -3.09 5.50 -8.89
C MET A 64 -3.31 7.01 -8.95
N ALA A 65 -2.58 7.79 -8.14
CA ALA A 65 -2.72 9.24 -8.10
C ALA A 65 -2.10 9.95 -9.31
N THR A 66 -1.06 9.37 -9.92
CA THR A 66 -0.28 10.01 -10.99
C THR A 66 -0.28 9.23 -12.30
N GLY A 67 -0.71 7.97 -12.29
CA GLY A 67 -0.55 7.03 -13.41
C GLY A 67 0.91 6.64 -13.68
N LYS A 68 1.83 6.92 -12.75
CA LYS A 68 3.26 6.60 -12.90
C LYS A 68 3.48 5.10 -12.68
N PHE A 69 4.28 4.48 -13.53
CA PHE A 69 4.68 3.08 -13.40
C PHE A 69 5.98 2.95 -12.62
N LEU A 70 6.03 1.93 -11.77
CA LEU A 70 7.15 1.55 -10.93
C LEU A 70 7.49 0.10 -11.22
N SER A 71 8.74 -0.17 -11.58
CA SER A 71 9.23 -1.54 -11.79
C SER A 71 10.02 -1.99 -10.56
N ARG A 72 9.89 -3.27 -10.20
CA ARG A 72 10.71 -3.88 -9.13
C ARG A 72 12.18 -3.69 -9.47
N CYS A 73 12.96 -3.18 -8.52
CA CYS A 73 14.41 -3.22 -8.67
C CYS A 73 14.83 -4.69 -8.58
N GLU A 74 15.15 -5.31 -9.72
CA GLU A 74 15.93 -6.55 -9.74
C GLU A 74 17.21 -6.27 -8.92
N GLY A 75 17.34 -6.96 -7.78
CA GLY A 75 18.43 -6.77 -6.82
C GLY A 75 19.76 -7.31 -7.31
#